data_AF-A0A9K3GYQ3-F1
#
_entry.id   AF-A0A9K3GYQ3-F1
#
_cell.length_a   1.000
_cell.length_b   1.000
_cell.length_c   1.000
_cell.angle_alpha   90.00
_cell.angle_beta   90.00
_cell.angle_gamma   90.00
#
_symmetry.space_group_name_H-M   'P 1'
#
loop_
_entity.id
_entity.type
_entity.pdbx_description
1 polymer ?
#
loop_
_entity_poly.entity_id
_entity_poly.type
_entity_poly.pdbx_seq_one_letter_code
_entity_poly.pdbx_strand_id
1 'polypeptide(L)' 'MQFLFGYRIQNLWYLAAKSEADHYTRELQREQEEIDTIPDTEAAEVAEILAEYGVEPHEYGPVVNALRKNPKAWLDFMMK' A
#
# COMPACT_ATOMS: atom_id res chain seq x y z
N MET A 1 -2.82 -17.92 -5.85
CA MET A 1 -3.23 -16.62 -5.28
C MET A 1 -2.05 -15.80 -4.71
N GLN A 2 -0.81 -16.31 -4.71
CA GLN A 2 0.40 -15.55 -4.35
C GLN A 2 1.04 -14.76 -5.53
N PHE A 3 0.61 -15.01 -6.77
CA PHE A 3 1.25 -14.46 -7.97
C PHE A 3 0.82 -13.04 -8.35
N LEU A 4 -0.20 -12.47 -7.71
CA LEU A 4 -0.69 -11.10 -8.00
C LEU A 4 -0.13 -10.04 -7.04
N PHE A 5 0.24 -10.41 -5.81
CA PHE A 5 0.71 -9.49 -4.77
C PHE A 5 2.06 -8.84 -5.13
N GLY A 6 3.06 -9.63 -5.55
CA GLY A 6 4.39 -9.10 -5.92
C GLY A 6 4.43 -8.22 -7.17
N TYR A 7 3.40 -8.24 -8.03
CA TYR A 7 3.31 -7.39 -9.22
C TYR A 7 2.72 -6.00 -8.93
N ARG A 8 2.00 -5.81 -7.81
CA ARG A 8 1.37 -4.53 -7.44
C ARG A 8 2.40 -3.54 -6.87
N ILE A 9 3.31 -4.03 -6.01
CA ILE A 9 4.40 -3.24 -5.40
C ILE A 9 5.34 -2.63 -6.47
N GLN A 10 5.56 -3.31 -7.60
CA GLN A 10 6.48 -2.87 -8.65
C GLN A 10 5.93 -1.72 -9.53
N ASN A 11 4.61 -1.56 -9.62
CA ASN A 11 4.01 -0.55 -10.51
C ASN A 11 3.85 0.83 -9.88
N LEU A 12 3.81 0.93 -8.55
CA LEU A 12 3.78 2.23 -7.86
C LEU A 12 5.12 2.98 -8.01
N TRP A 13 6.24 2.25 -8.05
CA TRP A 13 7.58 2.85 -8.07
C TRP A 13 8.17 3.08 -9.47
N TYR A 14 7.80 2.31 -10.50
CA TYR A 14 8.61 2.24 -11.74
C TYR A 14 8.15 3.16 -12.88
N LEU A 15 6.89 3.65 -12.90
CA LEU A 15 6.33 4.34 -14.06
C LEU A 15 6.24 5.87 -13.95
N ALA A 16 6.85 6.44 -12.92
CA ALA A 16 6.84 7.88 -12.69
C ALA A 16 7.37 8.67 -13.92
N ALA A 17 8.51 8.30 -14.52
CA ALA A 17 9.25 9.20 -15.41
C ALA A 17 8.63 9.66 -16.78
N LYS A 18 7.34 9.45 -17.12
CA LYS A 18 6.78 10.01 -18.38
C LYS A 18 5.31 10.48 -18.40
N SER A 19 4.57 10.42 -17.29
CA SER A 19 3.18 10.95 -17.17
C SER A 19 2.74 11.09 -15.70
N GLU A 20 3.61 11.60 -14.82
CA GLU A 20 3.47 11.46 -13.35
C GLU A 20 2.13 11.92 -12.79
N ALA A 21 1.63 13.11 -13.14
CA ALA A 21 0.46 13.68 -12.45
C ALA A 21 -0.83 12.88 -12.69
N ASP A 22 -1.08 12.51 -13.94
CA ASP A 22 -2.28 11.76 -14.31
C ASP A 22 -2.20 10.31 -13.83
N HIS A 23 -1.02 9.70 -13.87
CA HIS A 23 -0.81 8.36 -13.34
C HIS A 23 -0.93 8.35 -11.82
N TYR A 24 -0.27 9.27 -11.13
CA TYR A 24 -0.34 9.45 -9.69
C TYR A 24 -1.78 9.64 -9.21
N THR A 25 -2.57 10.48 -9.89
CA THR A 25 -3.96 10.71 -9.51
C THR A 25 -4.82 9.46 -9.69
N ARG A 26 -4.59 8.68 -10.76
CA ARG A 26 -5.30 7.41 -10.98
C ARG A 26 -4.92 6.37 -9.93
N GLU A 27 -3.64 6.23 -9.63
CA GLU A 27 -3.17 5.30 -8.60
C GLU A 27 -3.67 5.71 -7.21
N LEU A 28 -3.60 7.00 -6.87
CA LEU A 28 -4.15 7.53 -5.61
C LEU A 28 -5.63 7.17 -5.44
N GLN A 29 -6.42 7.31 -6.50
CA GLN A 29 -7.84 6.98 -6.47
C GLN A 29 -8.08 5.47 -6.36
N ARG A 30 -7.31 4.66 -7.10
CA ARG A 30 -7.38 3.20 -7.06
C ARG A 30 -7.04 2.67 -5.66
N GLU A 31 -5.95 3.12 -5.08
CA GLU A 31 -5.50 2.73 -3.74
C GLU A 31 -6.50 3.14 -2.65
N GLN A 32 -7.11 4.33 -2.77
CA GLN A 32 -8.20 4.75 -1.88
C GLN A 32 -9.42 3.81 -1.99
N GLU A 33 -9.83 3.45 -3.21
CA GLU A 33 -10.92 2.50 -3.43
C GLU A 33 -10.60 1.11 -2.86
N GLU A 34 -9.36 0.65 -2.97
CA GLU A 34 -8.90 -0.64 -2.43
C GLU A 34 -8.88 -0.63 -0.89
N ILE A 35 -8.40 0.45 -0.26
CA ILE A 35 -8.46 0.64 1.20
C ILE A 35 -9.91 0.57 1.71
N ASP A 36 -10.86 1.14 0.96
CA ASP A 36 -12.27 1.15 1.35
C ASP A 36 -13.00 -0.18 1.08
N THR A 37 -12.64 -0.89 0.00
CA THR A 37 -13.38 -2.09 -0.45
C THR A 37 -12.77 -3.40 0.04
N ILE A 38 -11.44 -3.48 0.14
CA ILE A 38 -10.68 -4.68 0.51
C ILE A 38 -9.61 -4.39 1.58
N PRO A 39 -9.97 -3.76 2.72
CA PRO A 39 -9.01 -3.29 3.72
C PRO A 39 -8.12 -4.39 4.31
N ASP A 40 -8.60 -5.64 4.42
CA ASP A 40 -7.77 -6.73 4.92
C ASP A 40 -6.68 -7.15 3.94
N THR A 41 -6.95 -7.04 2.64
CA THR A 41 -5.97 -7.31 1.58
C THR A 41 -4.90 -6.22 1.58
N GLU A 42 -5.30 -4.95 1.59
CA GLU A 42 -4.35 -3.83 1.63
C GLU A 42 -3.53 -3.82 2.93
N ALA A 43 -4.12 -4.25 4.06
CA ALA A 43 -3.38 -4.33 5.32
C ALA A 43 -2.28 -5.40 5.26
N ALA A 44 -2.50 -6.47 4.50
CA ALA A 44 -1.49 -7.48 4.25
C ALA A 44 -0.35 -6.93 3.37
N GLU A 45 -0.64 -6.05 2.41
CA GLU A 45 0.40 -5.41 1.59
C GLU A 45 1.31 -4.51 2.42
N VAL A 46 0.75 -3.69 3.32
CA VAL A 46 1.56 -2.91 4.27
C VAL A 46 2.42 -3.80 5.16
N ALA A 47 1.87 -4.91 5.65
CA ALA A 47 2.61 -5.85 6.49
C ALA A 47 3.76 -6.51 5.72
N GLU A 48 3.56 -6.84 4.43
CA GLU A 48 4.59 -7.39 3.55
C GLU A 48 5.72 -6.37 3.31
N ILE A 49 5.38 -5.12 3.00
CA ILE A 49 6.36 -4.02 2.85
C ILE A 49 7.20 -3.87 4.12
N LEU A 50 6.58 -3.82 5.30
CA LEU A 50 7.31 -3.69 6.57
C LEU A 50 8.19 -4.92 6.86
N ALA A 51 7.72 -6.13 6.53
CA ALA A 51 8.49 -7.35 6.68
C ALA A 51 9.73 -7.39 5.74
N GLU A 52 9.64 -6.82 4.53
CA GLU A 52 10.80 -6.69 3.62
C GLU A 52 11.92 -5.82 4.20
N TYR A 53 11.57 -4.85 5.05
CA TYR A 53 12.55 -4.06 5.81
C TYR A 53 13.07 -4.76 7.08
N GLY A 54 12.66 -6.01 7.32
CA GLY A 54 13.06 -6.79 8.48
C GLY A 54 12.30 -6.44 9.77
N VAL A 55 11.16 -5.75 9.66
CA VAL A 55 10.28 -5.49 10.81
C VAL A 55 9.49 -6.76 11.13
N GLU A 56 9.50 -7.19 12.38
CA GLU A 56 8.86 -8.42 12.80
C GLU A 56 7.33 -8.25 13.00
N PRO A 57 6.53 -9.32 12.92
CA PRO A 57 5.07 -9.24 13.02
C PRO A 57 4.51 -8.56 14.27
N HIS A 58 5.20 -8.72 15.40
CA HIS A 58 4.83 -8.10 16.66
C HIS A 58 5.13 -6.59 16.69
N GLU A 59 6.03 -6.11 15.82
CA GLU A 59 6.43 -4.72 15.70
C GLU A 59 5.54 -3.97 14.70
N TYR A 60 5.26 -4.56 13.52
CA TYR A 60 4.39 -3.91 12.53
C TYR A 60 2.91 -4.08 12.81
N GLY A 61 2.48 -5.10 13.57
CA GLY A 61 1.07 -5.34 13.88
C GLY A 61 0.36 -4.12 14.48
N PRO A 62 0.92 -3.46 15.52
CA PRO A 62 0.37 -2.21 16.05
C PRO A 62 0.34 -1.06 15.02
N VAL A 63 1.32 -0.98 14.12
CA VAL A 63 1.39 0.05 13.07
C VAL A 63 0.27 -0.13 12.06
N VAL A 64 0.10 -1.34 11.52
CA VAL A 64 -0.98 -1.67 10.60
C VAL A 64 -2.34 -1.38 11.24
N ASN A 65 -2.54 -1.79 12.50
CA ASN A 65 -3.77 -1.50 13.23
C ASN A 65 -4.03 -0.01 13.46
N ALA A 66 -2.99 0.81 13.59
CA ALA A 66 -3.11 2.26 13.69
C ALA A 66 -3.49 2.89 12.33
N LEU A 67 -2.88 2.42 11.23
CA LEU A 67 -3.18 2.86 9.86
C LEU A 67 -4.64 2.53 9.48
N ARG A 68 -5.15 1.35 9.85
CA ARG A 68 -6.57 0.97 9.67
C ARG A 68 -7.56 1.95 10.28
N LYS A 69 -7.17 2.69 11.33
CA LYS A 69 -8.02 3.69 11.99
C LYS A 69 -7.94 5.07 11.33
N ASN A 70 -6.98 5.28 10.42
CA ASN A 70 -6.77 6.53 9.72
C ASN A 70 -6.46 6.26 8.23
N PRO A 71 -7.50 6.00 7.41
CA PRO A 71 -7.36 5.68 5.98
C PRO A 71 -6.54 6.71 5.20
N LYS A 72 -6.63 8.00 5.57
CA LYS A 72 -5.83 9.04 4.94
C LYS A 72 -4.33 8.85 5.19
N ALA A 73 -3.93 8.62 6.45
CA ALA A 73 -2.52 8.39 6.78
C ALA A 73 -1.99 7.08 6.18
N TRP A 74 -2.87 6.09 6.01
CA TRP A 74 -2.56 4.85 5.32
C TRP A 74 -2.31 5.09 3.83
N LEU A 75 -3.22 5.77 3.14
CA LEU A 75 -3.02 6.14 1.74
C LEU A 75 -1.74 6.98 1.57
N ASP A 76 -1.52 7.97 2.43
CA ASP A 76 -0.30 8.80 2.42
C ASP A 76 0.98 7.98 2.69
N PHE A 77 0.88 6.82 3.34
CA PHE A 77 2.00 5.89 3.55
C PHE A 77 2.25 5.03 2.30
N MET A 78 1.19 4.49 1.68
CA MET A 78 1.28 3.65 0.48
C MET A 78 1.77 4.43 -0.75
N MET A 79 1.44 5.72 -0.83
CA MET A 79 1.77 6.58 -1.97
C MET A 79 3.15 7.25 -1.89
N LYS A 80 4.01 6.84 -0.94
CA LYS A 80 5.36 7.37 -0.72
C LYS A 80 6.45 6.35 -1.00
#